data_AF-U6LMV2-F1
#
_entry.id   AF-U6LMV2-F1
#
_cell.length_a   1.000
_cell.length_b   1.000
_cell.length_c   1.000
_cell.angle_alpha   90.00
_cell.angle_beta   90.00
_cell.angle_gamma   90.00
#
_symmetry.space_group_name_H-M   'P 1'
#
loop_
_entity.id
_entity.type
_entity.pdbx_description
1 polymer ?
#
loop_
_entity_poly.entity_id
_entity_poly.type
_entity_poly.pdbx_seq_one_letter_code
_entity_poly.pdbx_strand_id
1 'polypeptide(L)'
;MDEEYDVVVCGTGLKECILSGLLSCAGKKVLHLDRNNYYGGEGASLSLTNLYNKFKPGTPPPAEYGSNRDWNVDLIPKFVMACGKLVKILLKTKVTRYLEWQVVEGAGDRVRGVNVPLDATFRKEQMSLLLRLLRPVYKYFGLETNTIDFVGHAVALYPSDEYLKGPMKGPMEHIKLYMYSVSRYGRSPFIYPVYGPHGICLKGKTIAIVSTTVETDDPEKELEPALKLLGKIEEKFVSVSEMLECTDTGKETNIFVSKSFDATSHFESATQDVLQM
;
A
#
# COMPACT_ATOMS: atom_id res chain seq x y z
N MET A 1 16.27 25.32 18.96
CA MET A 1 14.91 24.74 18.95
C MET A 1 14.07 25.57 19.89
N ASP A 2 12.83 25.84 19.53
CA ASP A 2 11.89 26.46 20.47
C ASP A 2 11.59 25.50 21.62
N GLU A 3 11.17 26.04 22.76
CA GLU A 3 10.92 25.24 23.97
C GLU A 3 9.55 24.55 23.95
N GLU A 4 8.58 25.09 23.19
CA GLU A 4 7.19 24.60 23.18
C GLU A 4 6.66 24.34 21.76
N TYR A 5 5.92 23.24 21.61
CA TYR A 5 5.23 22.79 20.40
C TYR A 5 3.85 22.25 20.77
N ASP A 6 2.88 22.38 19.86
CA ASP A 6 1.55 21.81 20.06
C ASP A 6 1.58 20.28 19.94
N VAL A 7 2.42 19.76 19.04
CA VAL A 7 2.54 18.33 18.75
C VAL A 7 3.99 17.99 18.45
N VAL A 8 4.46 16.87 19.00
CA VAL A 8 5.73 16.23 18.63
C VAL A 8 5.43 14.94 17.87
N VAL A 9 6.00 14.81 16.68
CA VAL A 9 5.88 13.64 15.81
C VAL A 9 7.24 12.94 15.76
N CYS A 10 7.26 11.66 16.12
CA CYS A 10 8.47 10.84 16.20
C CYS A 10 8.47 9.78 15.09
N GLY A 11 9.42 9.88 14.18
CA GLY A 11 9.54 9.03 12.99
C GLY A 11 8.99 9.72 11.75
N THR A 12 9.62 9.47 10.61
CA THR A 12 9.25 10.05 9.31
C THR A 12 8.70 9.00 8.35
N GLY A 13 8.00 8.02 8.90
CA GLY A 13 7.17 7.11 8.13
C GLY A 13 6.02 7.88 7.44
N LEU A 14 5.40 7.23 6.45
CA LEU A 14 4.32 7.86 5.68
C LEU A 14 3.19 8.36 6.60
N LYS A 15 2.80 7.57 7.61
CA LYS A 15 1.68 7.89 8.50
C LYS A 15 1.99 9.13 9.33
N GLU A 16 3.18 9.19 9.92
CA GLU A 16 3.68 10.31 10.71
C GLU A 16 3.81 11.58 9.86
N CYS A 17 4.34 11.47 8.64
CA CYS A 17 4.42 12.59 7.70
C CYS A 17 3.05 13.13 7.29
N ILE A 18 2.06 12.25 7.07
CA ILE A 18 0.70 12.69 6.76
C ILE A 18 0.08 13.44 7.95
N LEU A 19 0.19 12.88 9.17
CA LEU A 19 -0.30 13.52 10.39
C LEU A 19 0.35 14.88 10.60
N SER A 20 1.69 14.94 10.54
CA SER A 20 2.47 16.17 10.65
C SER A 20 2.01 17.24 9.64
N GLY A 21 1.80 16.85 8.38
CA GLY A 21 1.29 17.74 7.33
C GLY A 21 -0.13 18.23 7.57
N LEU A 22 -1.04 17.34 8.01
CA LEU A 22 -2.42 17.70 8.33
C LEU A 22 -2.52 18.64 9.54
N LEU A 23 -1.78 18.37 10.60
CA LEU A 23 -1.71 19.20 11.81
C LEU A 23 -1.12 20.58 11.51
N SER A 24 -0.05 20.63 10.71
CA SER A 24 0.52 21.90 10.23
C SER A 24 -0.49 22.70 9.41
N CYS A 25 -1.25 22.05 8.51
CA CYS A 25 -2.33 22.70 7.76
C CYS A 25 -3.48 23.19 8.65
N ALA A 26 -3.67 22.59 9.82
CA ALA A 26 -4.62 23.02 10.84
C ALA A 26 -4.07 24.14 11.75
N GLY A 27 -2.88 24.67 11.47
CA GLY A 27 -2.25 25.77 12.20
C GLY A 27 -1.51 25.34 13.46
N LYS A 28 -1.26 24.05 13.66
CA LYS A 28 -0.47 23.54 14.79
C LYS A 28 1.02 23.74 14.56
N LYS A 29 1.74 24.07 15.63
CA LYS A 29 3.20 24.11 15.66
C LYS A 29 3.72 22.69 15.91
N VAL A 30 4.23 22.05 14.86
CA VAL A 30 4.66 20.64 14.90
C VAL A 30 6.19 20.54 14.95
N LEU A 31 6.71 19.78 15.91
CA LEU A 31 8.09 19.31 15.91
C LEU A 31 8.13 17.91 15.32
N HIS A 32 8.81 17.72 14.18
CA HIS A 32 8.91 16.42 13.51
C HIS A 32 10.34 15.93 13.52
N LEU A 33 10.59 14.80 14.19
CA LEU A 33 11.93 14.24 14.40
C LEU A 33 12.00 12.82 13.87
N ASP A 34 13.22 12.36 13.55
CA ASP A 34 13.53 10.96 13.28
C ASP A 34 14.83 10.59 13.98
N ARG A 35 14.93 9.36 14.48
CA ARG A 35 16.18 8.83 15.03
C ARG A 35 17.17 8.41 13.92
N ASN A 36 16.65 8.13 12.73
CA ASN A 36 17.43 7.72 11.58
C ASN A 36 17.99 8.93 10.84
N ASN A 37 19.11 8.74 10.12
CA ASN A 37 19.68 9.74 9.23
C ASN A 37 19.07 9.71 7.81
N TYR A 38 17.93 9.04 7.64
CA TYR A 38 17.18 8.91 6.39
C TYR A 38 15.67 8.95 6.68
N TYR A 39 14.87 9.28 5.66
CA TYR A 39 13.42 9.35 5.75
C TYR A 39 12.73 8.00 5.50
N GLY A 40 11.49 7.87 5.97
CA GLY A 40 10.57 6.79 5.56
C GLY A 40 10.44 5.63 6.55
N GLY A 41 11.32 5.55 7.55
CA GLY A 41 11.27 4.49 8.57
C GLY A 41 11.23 3.09 7.95
N GLU A 42 10.25 2.27 8.35
CA GLU A 42 10.04 0.92 7.80
C GLU A 42 9.66 0.91 6.32
N GLY A 43 9.03 1.99 5.83
CA GLY A 43 8.62 2.16 4.43
C GLY A 43 9.65 2.91 3.58
N ALA A 44 10.91 3.02 4.02
CA ALA A 44 11.94 3.77 3.30
C ALA A 44 12.24 3.21 1.90
N SER A 45 12.57 4.11 0.98
CA SER A 45 13.10 3.78 -0.35
C SER A 45 14.63 3.73 -0.29
N LEU A 46 15.22 2.60 -0.66
CA LEU A 46 16.66 2.39 -0.63
C LEU A 46 17.28 2.49 -2.03
N SER A 47 18.47 3.08 -2.08
CA SER A 47 19.36 2.90 -3.23
C SER A 47 19.83 1.44 -3.31
N LEU A 48 20.35 1.04 -4.47
CA LEU A 48 20.81 -0.33 -4.69
C LEU A 48 21.90 -0.75 -3.68
N THR A 49 22.90 0.09 -3.42
CA THR A 49 23.93 -0.22 -2.41
C THR A 49 23.34 -0.40 -1.01
N ASN A 50 22.40 0.45 -0.59
CA ASN A 50 21.78 0.33 0.73
C ASN A 50 20.90 -0.92 0.83
N LEU A 51 20.24 -1.31 -0.27
CA LEU A 51 19.48 -2.55 -0.36
C LEU A 51 20.40 -3.78 -0.16
N TYR A 52 21.53 -3.83 -0.88
CA TYR A 52 22.52 -4.90 -0.71
C TYR A 52 23.13 -4.91 0.70
N ASN A 53 23.50 -3.75 1.25
CA ASN A 53 24.05 -3.69 2.60
C ASN A 53 23.05 -4.21 3.65
N LYS A 54 21.75 -3.98 3.45
CA LYS A 54 20.70 -4.43 4.37
C LYS A 54 20.46 -5.94 4.29
N PHE A 55 20.40 -6.51 3.08
CA PHE A 55 19.96 -7.89 2.87
C PHE A 55 21.08 -8.88 2.55
N LYS A 56 22.22 -8.39 2.07
CA LYS A 56 23.41 -9.16 1.66
C LYS A 56 24.69 -8.43 2.12
N PRO A 57 24.87 -8.21 3.43
CA PRO A 57 26.00 -7.43 3.94
C PRO A 57 27.34 -8.00 3.48
N GLY A 58 28.24 -7.13 3.05
CA GLY A 58 29.55 -7.49 2.49
C GLY A 58 29.53 -7.87 1.00
N THR A 59 28.36 -7.96 0.37
CA THR A 59 28.22 -8.21 -1.08
C THR A 59 27.89 -6.90 -1.80
N PRO A 60 28.76 -6.39 -2.69
CA PRO A 60 28.42 -5.23 -3.50
C PRO A 60 27.36 -5.58 -4.57
N PRO A 61 26.56 -4.61 -5.01
CA PRO A 61 25.65 -4.82 -6.13
C PRO A 61 26.42 -5.16 -7.42
N PRO A 62 25.89 -6.06 -8.26
CA PRO A 62 26.44 -6.35 -9.58
C PRO A 62 26.58 -5.10 -10.45
N ALA A 63 27.69 -4.98 -11.19
CA ALA A 63 28.00 -3.78 -11.97
C ALA A 63 26.98 -3.52 -13.09
N GLU A 64 26.37 -4.58 -13.63
CA GLU A 64 25.30 -4.54 -14.63
C GLU A 64 24.01 -3.89 -14.13
N TYR A 65 23.84 -3.73 -12.82
CA TYR A 65 22.70 -3.01 -12.25
C TYR A 65 22.89 -1.49 -12.24
N GLY A 66 24.01 -0.97 -12.75
CA GLY A 66 24.17 0.46 -12.98
C GLY A 66 24.37 1.29 -11.71
N SER A 67 23.94 2.56 -11.74
CA SER A 67 24.23 3.51 -10.66
C SER A 67 23.14 3.50 -9.59
N ASN A 68 23.49 3.81 -8.34
CA ASN A 68 22.51 4.04 -7.27
C ASN A 68 21.42 5.06 -7.61
N ARG A 69 21.71 6.01 -8.49
CA ARG A 69 20.74 7.05 -8.92
C ARG A 69 19.60 6.49 -9.77
N ASP A 70 19.78 5.29 -10.32
CA ASP A 70 18.78 4.60 -11.13
C ASP A 70 17.81 3.79 -10.27
N TRP A 71 18.03 3.68 -8.95
CA TRP A 71 17.28 2.78 -8.06
C TRP A 71 16.70 3.51 -6.85
N ASN A 72 15.39 3.36 -6.68
CA ASN A 72 14.64 3.77 -5.51
C ASN A 72 13.73 2.60 -5.14
N VAL A 73 14.25 1.68 -4.32
CA VAL A 73 13.59 0.41 -3.98
C VAL A 73 12.86 0.55 -2.65
N ASP A 74 11.53 0.61 -2.71
CA ASP A 74 10.69 0.71 -1.51
C ASP A 74 10.74 -0.61 -0.73
N LEU A 75 11.03 -0.54 0.57
CA LEU A 75 11.00 -1.69 1.46
C LEU A 75 9.59 -2.25 1.64
N ILE A 76 8.59 -1.36 1.63
CA ILE A 76 7.17 -1.69 1.73
C ILE A 76 6.42 -0.95 0.62
N PRO A 77 6.45 -1.46 -0.62
CA PRO A 77 5.73 -0.83 -1.73
C PRO A 77 4.23 -0.98 -1.51
N LYS A 78 3.50 0.12 -1.64
CA LYS A 78 2.04 0.08 -1.67
C LYS A 78 1.55 1.02 -2.76
N PHE A 79 0.53 0.58 -3.46
CA PHE A 79 -0.16 1.39 -4.43
C PHE A 79 -1.14 2.36 -3.78
N VAL A 80 -1.29 3.52 -4.40
CA VAL A 80 -2.26 4.53 -3.97
C VAL A 80 -3.50 4.39 -4.84
N MET A 81 -4.68 4.19 -4.22
CA MET A 81 -5.96 4.24 -4.93
C MET A 81 -6.19 5.65 -5.47
N ALA A 82 -6.33 5.80 -6.78
CA ALA A 82 -6.27 7.11 -7.46
C ALA A 82 -7.38 8.08 -7.03
N CYS A 83 -8.57 7.57 -6.69
CA CYS A 83 -9.67 8.36 -6.12
C CYS A 83 -9.84 8.15 -4.60
N GLY A 84 -8.89 7.48 -3.95
CA GLY A 84 -8.92 7.09 -2.55
C GLY A 84 -8.75 8.25 -1.58
N LYS A 85 -8.85 7.95 -0.28
CA LYS A 85 -8.72 8.97 0.77
C LYS A 85 -7.31 9.55 0.83
N LEU A 86 -6.28 8.74 0.59
CA LEU A 86 -4.89 9.18 0.62
C LEU A 86 -4.63 10.31 -0.39
N VAL A 87 -5.09 10.16 -1.64
CA VAL A 87 -4.94 11.22 -2.66
C VAL A 87 -5.63 12.52 -2.23
N LYS A 88 -6.82 12.42 -1.62
CA LYS A 88 -7.53 13.60 -1.10
C LYS A 88 -6.74 14.30 0.01
N ILE A 89 -6.09 13.53 0.89
CA ILE A 89 -5.23 14.06 1.94
C ILE A 89 -4.01 14.75 1.32
N LEU A 90 -3.30 14.11 0.39
CA LEU A 90 -2.13 14.67 -0.28
C LEU A 90 -2.44 15.97 -1.05
N LEU A 91 -3.62 16.06 -1.67
CA LEU A 91 -4.10 17.28 -2.31
C LEU A 91 -4.36 18.39 -1.28
N LYS A 92 -4.99 18.06 -0.15
CA LYS A 92 -5.28 19.02 0.92
C LYS A 92 -4.00 19.58 1.56
N THR A 93 -2.99 18.73 1.76
CA THR A 93 -1.68 19.13 2.29
C THR A 93 -0.77 19.76 1.24
N LYS A 94 -1.19 19.80 -0.03
CA LYS A 94 -0.44 20.33 -1.18
C LYS A 94 0.90 19.62 -1.44
N VAL A 95 1.10 18.42 -0.86
CA VAL A 95 2.30 17.60 -1.05
C VAL A 95 2.42 17.09 -2.48
N THR A 96 1.31 17.01 -3.22
CA THR A 96 1.29 16.63 -4.65
C THR A 96 2.14 17.53 -5.54
N ARG A 97 2.55 18.73 -5.08
CA ARG A 97 3.47 19.60 -5.82
C ARG A 97 4.90 19.08 -5.90
N TYR A 98 5.26 18.12 -5.04
CA TYR A 98 6.62 17.58 -4.94
C TYR A 98 6.73 16.16 -5.47
N LEU A 99 5.62 15.58 -5.95
CA LEU A 99 5.55 14.19 -6.40
C LEU A 99 4.98 14.12 -7.80
N GLU A 100 5.67 13.38 -8.65
CA GLU A 100 5.14 12.94 -9.93
C GLU A 100 4.50 11.57 -9.76
N TRP A 101 3.40 11.34 -10.47
CA TRP A 101 2.58 10.14 -10.33
C TRP A 101 2.38 9.48 -11.69
N GLN A 102 2.44 8.16 -11.71
CA GLN A 102 2.07 7.35 -12.86
C GLN A 102 0.93 6.41 -12.50
N VAL A 103 0.03 6.18 -13.45
CA VAL A 103 -0.95 5.09 -13.36
C VAL A 103 -0.18 3.79 -13.51
N VAL A 104 -0.47 2.82 -12.65
CA VAL A 104 0.16 1.49 -12.70
C VAL A 104 -0.42 0.72 -13.88
N GLU A 105 0.36 0.39 -14.91
CA GLU A 105 -0.13 -0.46 -16.01
C GLU A 105 0.19 -1.94 -15.80
N GLY A 106 -0.67 -2.82 -16.33
CA GLY A 106 -0.45 -4.27 -16.30
C GLY A 106 0.61 -4.71 -17.33
N ALA A 107 1.61 -5.46 -16.87
CA ALA A 107 2.67 -6.14 -17.65
C ALA A 107 3.40 -5.25 -18.68
N GLY A 108 4.37 -4.47 -18.20
CA GLY A 108 5.27 -3.64 -19.03
C GLY A 108 6.06 -2.61 -18.22
N ASP A 109 5.62 -2.31 -16.99
CA ASP A 109 6.21 -1.27 -16.15
C ASP A 109 7.34 -1.76 -15.23
N ARG A 110 8.08 -0.76 -14.74
CA ARG A 110 9.22 -0.94 -13.83
C ARG A 110 8.82 -1.45 -12.44
N VAL A 111 7.57 -1.27 -12.01
CA VAL A 111 6.99 -1.87 -10.80
C VAL A 111 5.92 -2.88 -11.20
N ARG A 112 6.00 -4.12 -10.70
CA ARG A 112 4.93 -5.12 -10.84
C ARG A 112 4.47 -5.57 -9.46
N GLY A 113 3.26 -5.18 -9.07
CA GLY A 113 2.52 -5.90 -8.04
C GLY A 113 1.77 -7.06 -8.68
N VAL A 114 1.97 -8.28 -8.19
CA VAL A 114 1.19 -9.43 -8.66
C VAL A 114 0.04 -9.66 -7.67
N ASN A 115 -1.16 -9.33 -8.11
CA ASN A 115 -2.41 -9.84 -7.56
C ASN A 115 -3.23 -10.40 -8.72
N VAL A 116 -3.76 -11.61 -8.58
CA VAL A 116 -4.37 -12.40 -9.67
C VAL A 116 -5.84 -11.96 -9.89
N PRO A 117 -6.23 -11.48 -11.09
CA PRO A 117 -7.61 -11.09 -11.38
C PRO A 117 -8.28 -11.92 -12.51
N LEU A 118 -9.59 -12.21 -12.41
CA LEU A 118 -10.42 -12.88 -13.43
C LEU A 118 -11.70 -12.06 -13.73
N ASP A 119 -12.08 -12.02 -15.01
CA ASP A 119 -12.93 -10.98 -15.62
C ASP A 119 -14.46 -11.28 -15.64
N ALA A 120 -15.32 -10.23 -15.64
CA ALA A 120 -16.60 -10.10 -16.37
C ALA A 120 -17.65 -9.09 -15.77
N THR A 121 -18.39 -8.45 -16.68
CA THR A 121 -19.27 -7.24 -16.57
C THR A 121 -20.74 -7.43 -16.11
N PHE A 122 -21.38 -6.33 -15.66
CA PHE A 122 -22.64 -6.28 -14.86
C PHE A 122 -23.81 -5.45 -15.46
N ARG A 123 -25.07 -5.74 -15.07
CA ARG A 123 -26.27 -4.85 -15.15
C ARG A 123 -27.21 -5.02 -13.93
N LYS A 124 -27.93 -3.95 -13.55
CA LYS A 124 -28.71 -3.78 -12.29
C LYS A 124 -30.20 -4.15 -12.42
N GLU A 125 -30.80 -4.73 -11.37
CA GLU A 125 -31.81 -4.05 -10.51
C GLU A 125 -32.29 -4.84 -9.27
N GLN A 126 -32.62 -4.06 -8.22
CA GLN A 126 -33.36 -4.32 -6.96
C GLN A 126 -32.79 -5.33 -5.94
N MET A 127 -32.80 -4.95 -4.63
CA MET A 127 -33.17 -5.81 -3.47
C MET A 127 -32.84 -5.19 -2.10
N SER A 128 -33.86 -4.86 -1.31
CA SER A 128 -33.76 -4.18 0.00
C SER A 128 -33.71 -5.11 1.22
N LEU A 129 -34.03 -6.40 1.07
CA LEU A 129 -33.98 -7.41 2.16
C LEU A 129 -32.63 -8.15 2.24
N LEU A 130 -31.86 -8.15 1.15
CA LEU A 130 -30.55 -8.80 1.02
C LEU A 130 -29.39 -8.01 1.67
N LEU A 131 -29.60 -6.74 2.03
CA LEU A 131 -28.51 -5.83 2.42
C LEU A 131 -27.84 -6.12 3.78
N ARG A 132 -28.38 -7.02 4.60
CA ARG A 132 -27.85 -7.32 5.94
C ARG A 132 -26.64 -8.26 5.93
N LEU A 133 -26.59 -9.22 5.00
CA LEU A 133 -25.48 -10.16 4.85
C LEU A 133 -25.14 -10.29 3.37
N LEU A 134 -23.85 -10.26 3.03
CA LEU A 134 -23.43 -10.31 1.63
C LEU A 134 -23.54 -11.72 1.02
N ARG A 135 -23.40 -12.80 1.81
CA ARG A 135 -23.54 -14.18 1.29
C ARG A 135 -24.91 -14.44 0.65
N PRO A 136 -26.04 -14.08 1.28
CA PRO A 136 -27.35 -14.13 0.62
C PRO A 136 -27.41 -13.35 -0.69
N VAL A 137 -26.77 -12.16 -0.76
CA VAL A 137 -26.73 -11.32 -1.97
C VAL A 137 -26.07 -12.08 -3.12
N TYR A 138 -24.87 -12.61 -2.89
CA TYR A 138 -24.13 -13.35 -3.91
C TYR A 138 -24.86 -14.63 -4.34
N LYS A 139 -25.48 -15.34 -3.38
CA LYS A 139 -26.32 -16.51 -3.70
C LYS A 139 -27.54 -16.13 -4.53
N TYR A 140 -28.18 -15.00 -4.24
CA TYR A 140 -29.33 -14.51 -5.00
C TYR A 140 -28.95 -14.17 -6.45
N PHE A 141 -27.79 -13.57 -6.67
CA PHE A 141 -27.26 -13.29 -8.01
C PHE A 141 -26.60 -14.50 -8.68
N GLY A 142 -26.52 -15.66 -8.02
CA GLY A 142 -25.93 -16.87 -8.57
C GLY A 142 -24.44 -16.72 -8.88
N LEU A 143 -23.71 -15.88 -8.15
CA LEU A 143 -22.27 -15.68 -8.38
C LEU A 143 -21.49 -16.94 -8.00
N GLU A 144 -20.56 -17.34 -8.86
CA GLU A 144 -19.61 -18.42 -8.59
C GLU A 144 -18.57 -18.00 -7.54
N THR A 145 -18.04 -18.95 -6.78
CA THR A 145 -17.04 -18.70 -5.73
C THR A 145 -15.85 -17.90 -6.26
N ASN A 146 -15.30 -18.26 -7.42
CA ASN A 146 -14.18 -17.53 -8.02
C ASN A 146 -14.52 -16.06 -8.31
N THR A 147 -15.78 -15.76 -8.66
CA THR A 147 -16.24 -14.38 -8.89
C THR A 147 -16.35 -13.62 -7.57
N ILE A 148 -16.87 -14.28 -6.53
CA ILE A 148 -16.97 -13.72 -5.19
C ILE A 148 -15.57 -13.38 -4.66
N ASP A 149 -14.61 -14.29 -4.79
CA ASP A 149 -13.23 -14.12 -4.33
C ASP A 149 -12.56 -12.97 -5.09
N PHE A 150 -12.72 -12.94 -6.42
CA PHE A 150 -12.17 -11.87 -7.25
C PHE A 150 -12.74 -10.49 -6.86
N VAL A 151 -14.06 -10.37 -6.78
CA VAL A 151 -14.73 -9.12 -6.45
C VAL A 151 -14.40 -8.69 -5.02
N GLY A 152 -14.31 -9.62 -4.07
CA GLY A 152 -13.97 -9.35 -2.67
C GLY A 152 -12.54 -8.87 -2.47
N HIS A 153 -11.58 -9.62 -3.00
CA HIS A 153 -10.16 -9.44 -2.69
C HIS A 153 -9.45 -8.51 -3.67
N ALA A 154 -9.72 -8.62 -4.98
CA ALA A 154 -9.01 -7.84 -6.00
C ALA A 154 -9.69 -6.50 -6.33
N VAL A 155 -11.02 -6.43 -6.21
CA VAL A 155 -11.79 -5.21 -6.50
C VAL A 155 -12.19 -4.45 -5.24
N ALA A 156 -12.79 -5.14 -4.26
CA ALA A 156 -13.20 -4.53 -3.00
C ALA A 156 -12.04 -4.46 -1.97
N LEU A 157 -10.90 -5.09 -2.26
CA LEU A 157 -9.66 -4.97 -1.49
C LEU A 157 -9.79 -5.47 -0.03
N TYR A 158 -10.65 -6.45 0.22
CA TYR A 158 -10.72 -7.09 1.53
C TYR A 158 -9.61 -8.15 1.67
N PRO A 159 -8.90 -8.20 2.80
CA PRO A 159 -7.82 -9.18 3.02
C PRO A 159 -8.34 -10.56 3.41
N SER A 160 -9.60 -10.68 3.81
CA SER A 160 -10.21 -11.95 4.25
C SER A 160 -11.71 -11.96 4.00
N ASP A 161 -12.33 -13.13 4.06
CA ASP A 161 -13.76 -13.37 3.84
C ASP A 161 -14.69 -12.85 4.95
N GLU A 162 -14.17 -12.16 5.96
CA GLU A 162 -14.98 -11.59 7.03
C GLU A 162 -16.02 -10.58 6.50
N TYR A 163 -15.73 -9.90 5.39
CA TYR A 163 -16.66 -8.98 4.73
C TYR A 163 -17.96 -9.65 4.28
N LEU A 164 -17.94 -10.97 4.02
CA LEU A 164 -19.11 -11.75 3.63
C LEU A 164 -20.18 -11.82 4.73
N LYS A 165 -19.75 -11.68 6.01
CA LYS A 165 -20.61 -11.71 7.20
C LYS A 165 -21.22 -10.34 7.53
N GLY A 166 -20.81 -9.28 6.83
CA GLY A 166 -21.25 -7.92 7.08
C GLY A 166 -22.29 -7.40 6.07
N PRO A 167 -22.73 -6.13 6.24
CA PRO A 167 -23.65 -5.48 5.32
C PRO A 167 -22.99 -5.15 3.99
N MET A 168 -23.77 -5.21 2.90
CA MET A 168 -23.28 -4.97 1.52
C MET A 168 -22.73 -3.54 1.30
N LYS A 169 -23.08 -2.58 2.16
CA LYS A 169 -22.71 -1.17 2.00
C LYS A 169 -21.19 -0.98 1.88
N GLY A 170 -20.40 -1.57 2.79
CA GLY A 170 -18.94 -1.44 2.78
C GLY A 170 -18.31 -1.97 1.48
N PRO A 171 -18.58 -3.24 1.12
CA PRO A 171 -18.09 -3.81 -0.14
C PRO A 171 -18.52 -3.02 -1.38
N MET A 172 -19.78 -2.56 -1.41
CA MET A 172 -20.26 -1.74 -2.53
C MET A 172 -19.56 -0.38 -2.62
N GLU A 173 -19.20 0.25 -1.50
CA GLU A 173 -18.43 1.49 -1.50
C GLU A 173 -17.00 1.28 -2.04
N HIS A 174 -16.36 0.17 -1.67
CA HIS A 174 -15.03 -0.18 -2.18
C HIS A 174 -15.06 -0.50 -3.68
N ILE A 175 -16.03 -1.30 -4.14
CA ILE A 175 -16.22 -1.61 -5.57
C ILE A 175 -16.47 -0.32 -6.37
N LYS A 176 -17.34 0.57 -5.87
CA LYS A 176 -17.59 1.87 -6.52
C LYS A 176 -16.33 2.71 -6.61
N LEU A 177 -15.53 2.77 -5.54
CA LEU A 177 -14.28 3.51 -5.52
C LEU A 177 -13.27 2.96 -6.54
N TYR A 178 -13.12 1.64 -6.61
CA TYR A 178 -12.28 0.96 -7.59
C TYR A 178 -12.71 1.33 -9.01
N MET A 179 -13.98 1.08 -9.36
CA MET A 179 -14.51 1.30 -10.70
C MET A 179 -14.48 2.78 -11.09
N TYR A 180 -14.68 3.68 -10.12
CA TYR A 180 -14.56 5.11 -10.34
C TYR A 180 -13.11 5.55 -10.57
N SER A 181 -12.14 4.89 -9.94
CA SER A 181 -10.71 5.15 -10.19
C SER A 181 -10.29 4.67 -11.57
N VAL A 182 -10.70 3.46 -11.97
CA VAL A 182 -10.51 2.94 -13.34
C VAL A 182 -11.14 3.87 -14.37
N SER A 183 -12.40 4.29 -14.19
CA SER A 183 -13.06 5.16 -15.18
C SER A 183 -12.42 6.55 -15.32
N ARG A 184 -11.72 7.03 -14.28
CA ARG A 184 -11.01 8.31 -14.26
C ARG A 184 -9.61 8.23 -14.86
N TYR A 185 -8.87 7.15 -14.57
CA TYR A 185 -7.43 7.03 -14.85
C TYR A 185 -7.08 5.93 -15.85
N GLY A 186 -8.07 5.22 -16.38
CA GLY A 186 -7.91 4.24 -17.44
C GLY A 186 -7.71 2.83 -16.92
N ARG A 187 -6.58 2.20 -17.28
CA ARG A 187 -6.37 0.74 -17.18
C ARG A 187 -6.28 0.20 -15.76
N SER A 188 -6.04 1.05 -14.76
CA SER A 188 -5.84 0.65 -13.37
C SER A 188 -6.45 1.68 -12.42
N PRO A 189 -6.97 1.24 -11.26
CA PRO A 189 -7.43 2.15 -10.22
C PRO A 189 -6.27 2.75 -9.40
N PHE A 190 -5.04 2.29 -9.63
CA PHE A 190 -3.88 2.58 -8.79
C PHE A 190 -2.90 3.52 -9.48
N ILE A 191 -2.30 4.38 -8.68
CA ILE A 191 -1.17 5.22 -9.04
C ILE A 191 0.03 4.93 -8.13
N TYR A 192 1.22 5.23 -8.62
CA TYR A 192 2.47 5.07 -7.89
C TYR A 192 3.37 6.31 -8.10
N PRO A 193 4.10 6.75 -7.06
CA PRO A 193 5.02 7.88 -7.21
C PRO A 193 6.23 7.50 -8.06
N VAL A 194 6.71 8.44 -8.86
CA VAL A 194 7.90 8.26 -9.71
C VAL A 194 9.02 9.15 -9.20
N TYR A 195 10.18 8.55 -9.00
CA TYR A 195 11.35 9.24 -8.45
C TYR A 195 12.32 9.66 -9.57
N GLY A 196 12.34 10.94 -9.90
CA GLY A 196 13.31 11.49 -10.86
C GLY A 196 13.20 10.89 -12.29
N PRO A 197 14.18 11.15 -13.16
CA PRO A 197 14.09 10.84 -14.59
C PRO A 197 14.08 9.32 -14.90
N HIS A 198 14.58 8.50 -13.98
CA HIS A 198 14.65 7.05 -14.13
C HIS A 198 13.53 6.32 -13.36
N GLY A 199 12.72 7.01 -12.57
CA GLY A 199 11.69 6.38 -11.74
C GLY A 199 12.31 5.50 -10.64
N ILE A 200 11.84 4.26 -10.55
CA ILE A 200 12.11 3.41 -9.39
C ILE A 200 13.25 2.40 -9.60
N CYS A 201 13.61 2.07 -10.84
CA CYS A 201 14.70 1.15 -11.17
C CYS A 201 15.30 1.43 -12.54
N LEU A 202 16.48 0.83 -12.79
CA LEU A 202 17.21 0.94 -14.05
C LEU A 202 16.33 0.58 -15.27
N LYS A 203 16.48 1.33 -16.37
CA LYS A 203 15.73 1.07 -17.60
C LYS A 203 15.94 -0.36 -18.09
N GLY A 204 14.84 -1.07 -18.37
CA GLY A 204 14.85 -2.47 -18.80
C GLY A 204 14.85 -3.48 -17.64
N LYS A 205 14.83 -3.01 -16.40
CA LYS A 205 14.59 -3.84 -15.21
C LYS A 205 13.17 -3.62 -14.70
N THR A 206 12.68 -4.60 -13.94
CA THR A 206 11.39 -4.56 -13.24
C THR A 206 11.60 -5.02 -11.81
N ILE A 207 11.02 -4.28 -10.87
CA ILE A 207 10.92 -4.66 -9.47
C ILE A 207 9.56 -5.32 -9.28
N ALA A 208 9.57 -6.56 -8.79
CA ALA A 208 8.37 -7.27 -8.38
C ALA A 208 8.44 -7.51 -6.87
N ILE A 209 7.34 -7.22 -6.18
CA ILE A 209 7.28 -7.37 -4.72
C ILE A 209 6.10 -8.27 -4.38
N VAL A 210 6.39 -9.25 -3.54
CA VAL A 210 5.47 -10.31 -3.12
C VAL A 210 5.46 -10.30 -1.61
N SER A 211 4.26 -10.21 -1.03
CA SER A 211 4.05 -10.15 0.41
C SER A 211 2.86 -11.01 0.81
N THR A 212 2.94 -11.62 1.98
CA THR A 212 1.84 -12.33 2.63
C THR A 212 1.99 -12.21 4.14
N THR A 213 0.93 -12.51 4.89
CA THR A 213 1.03 -12.76 6.32
C THR A 213 1.64 -14.16 6.50
N VAL A 214 2.63 -14.29 7.38
CA VAL A 214 3.29 -15.57 7.66
C VAL A 214 2.32 -16.49 8.40
N GLU A 215 2.11 -17.69 7.88
CA GLU A 215 1.23 -18.71 8.47
C GLU A 215 1.96 -19.99 8.86
N THR A 216 3.20 -20.16 8.41
CA THR A 216 4.00 -21.37 8.60
C THR A 216 5.42 -21.05 9.08
N ASP A 217 6.15 -22.09 9.50
CA ASP A 217 7.56 -21.98 9.90
C ASP A 217 8.51 -21.82 8.70
N ASP A 218 8.01 -21.86 7.46
CA ASP A 218 8.77 -21.67 6.22
C ASP A 218 8.15 -20.55 5.35
N PRO A 219 8.35 -19.27 5.71
CA PRO A 219 7.69 -18.14 5.06
C PRO A 219 8.02 -18.00 3.57
N GLU A 220 9.22 -18.40 3.15
CA GLU A 220 9.62 -18.29 1.74
C GLU A 220 8.83 -19.23 0.84
N LYS A 221 8.44 -20.40 1.36
CA LYS A 221 7.64 -21.38 0.62
C LYS A 221 6.22 -20.90 0.37
N GLU A 222 5.65 -20.11 1.28
CA GLU A 222 4.34 -19.47 1.09
C GLU A 222 4.30 -18.55 -0.14
N LEU A 223 5.46 -17.97 -0.51
CA LEU A 223 5.57 -17.08 -1.67
C LEU A 223 5.72 -17.83 -3.00
N GLU A 224 5.99 -19.14 -2.99
CA GLU A 224 6.30 -19.94 -4.19
C GLU A 224 5.24 -19.82 -5.31
N PRO A 225 3.92 -19.85 -5.01
CA PRO A 225 2.89 -19.68 -6.04
C PRO A 225 3.01 -18.34 -6.79
N ALA A 226 3.31 -17.25 -6.08
CA ALA A 226 3.46 -15.94 -6.67
C ALA A 226 4.81 -15.79 -7.40
N LEU A 227 5.89 -16.34 -6.85
CA LEU A 227 7.22 -16.32 -7.48
C LEU A 227 7.21 -17.05 -8.84
N LYS A 228 6.45 -18.14 -8.97
CA LYS A 228 6.26 -18.86 -10.25
C LYS A 228 5.65 -17.97 -11.35
N LEU A 229 4.80 -17.01 -10.99
CA LEU A 229 4.17 -16.07 -11.93
C LEU A 229 5.13 -14.98 -12.45
N LEU A 230 6.27 -14.80 -11.78
CA LEU A 230 7.28 -13.80 -12.16
C LEU A 230 8.21 -14.29 -13.27
N GLY A 231 8.31 -15.60 -13.47
CA GLY A 231 9.24 -16.19 -14.43
C GLY A 231 10.69 -16.11 -13.93
N LYS A 232 11.62 -15.64 -14.78
CA LYS A 232 13.04 -15.54 -14.42
C LYS A 232 13.27 -14.39 -13.43
N ILE A 233 13.69 -14.73 -12.22
CA ILE A 233 14.09 -13.76 -11.19
C ILE A 233 15.62 -13.60 -11.27
N GLU A 234 16.08 -12.36 -11.48
CA GLU A 234 17.52 -12.05 -11.52
C GLU A 234 18.14 -11.94 -10.12
N GLU A 235 17.39 -11.36 -9.19
CA GLU A 235 17.83 -11.15 -7.81
C GLU A 235 16.63 -11.19 -6.86
N LYS A 236 16.84 -11.72 -5.64
CA LYS A 236 15.81 -11.86 -4.61
C LYS A 236 16.33 -11.34 -3.27
N PHE A 237 15.52 -10.51 -2.62
CA PHE A 237 15.71 -10.04 -1.26
C PHE A 237 14.49 -10.43 -0.43
N VAL A 238 14.71 -11.05 0.73
CA VAL A 238 13.63 -11.58 1.58
C VAL A 238 13.73 -10.93 2.94
N SER A 239 12.57 -10.53 3.48
CA SER A 239 12.44 -9.99 4.82
C SER A 239 11.21 -10.54 5.49
N VAL A 240 11.33 -10.89 6.77
CA VAL A 240 10.20 -11.12 7.66
C VAL A 240 10.19 -9.97 8.67
N SER A 241 9.00 -9.47 8.99
CA SER A 241 8.83 -8.34 9.91
C SER A 241 7.62 -8.59 10.80
N GLU A 242 7.76 -8.24 12.08
CA GLU A 242 6.67 -8.32 13.05
C GLU A 242 5.72 -7.13 12.85
N MET A 243 4.41 -7.40 12.84
CA MET A 243 3.41 -6.36 12.79
C MET A 243 2.98 -6.00 14.21
N LEU A 244 3.13 -4.73 14.58
CA LEU A 244 2.77 -4.21 15.88
C LEU A 244 1.55 -3.29 15.78
N GLU A 245 0.73 -3.29 16.82
CA GLU A 245 -0.31 -2.29 17.03
C GLU A 245 -0.32 -1.84 18.49
N CYS A 246 -0.75 -0.60 18.73
CA CYS A 246 -0.84 -0.09 20.09
C CYS A 246 -2.01 -0.74 20.83
N THR A 247 -1.79 -1.10 22.09
CA THR A 247 -2.84 -1.58 22.99
C THR A 247 -3.60 -0.43 23.66
N ASP A 248 -3.06 0.79 23.62
CA ASP A 248 -3.70 2.02 24.08
C ASP A 248 -4.21 2.84 22.88
N THR A 249 -5.35 3.50 23.07
CA THR A 249 -5.92 4.44 22.09
C THR A 249 -5.25 5.82 22.11
N GLY A 250 -4.45 6.11 23.13
CA GLY A 250 -3.77 7.39 23.31
C GLY A 250 -4.65 8.49 23.90
N LYS A 251 -5.95 8.26 24.12
CA LYS A 251 -6.90 9.29 24.59
C LYS A 251 -6.60 9.80 26.00
N GLU A 252 -6.13 8.93 26.88
CA GLU A 252 -5.79 9.29 28.27
C GLU A 252 -4.32 9.76 28.39
N THR A 253 -3.43 9.16 27.59
CA THR A 253 -1.99 9.39 27.66
C THR A 253 -1.50 10.53 26.76
N ASN A 254 -2.31 10.94 25.77
CA ASN A 254 -1.91 11.80 24.65
C ASN A 254 -0.73 11.25 23.83
N ILE A 255 -0.55 9.92 23.84
CA ILE A 255 0.48 9.22 23.07
C ILE A 255 -0.23 8.39 21.99
N PHE A 256 -0.13 8.83 20.75
CA PHE A 256 -0.74 8.15 19.60
C PHE A 256 0.34 7.42 18.82
N VAL A 257 0.20 6.09 18.72
CA VAL A 257 1.18 5.22 18.07
C VAL A 257 0.53 4.58 16.85
N SER A 258 1.14 4.77 15.68
CA SER A 258 0.69 4.17 14.44
C SER A 258 0.93 2.66 14.44
N LYS A 259 0.11 1.93 13.69
CA LYS A 259 0.33 0.48 13.48
C LYS A 259 1.50 0.25 12.52
N SER A 260 2.09 -0.94 12.54
CA SER A 260 2.95 -1.36 11.43
C SER A 260 2.17 -1.40 10.10
N PHE A 261 2.89 -1.42 8.98
CA PHE A 261 2.26 -1.69 7.68
C PHE A 261 1.89 -3.17 7.56
N ASP A 262 0.67 -3.44 7.09
CA ASP A 262 0.23 -4.80 6.79
C ASP A 262 0.83 -5.32 5.47
N ALA A 263 0.54 -6.58 5.15
CA ALA A 263 1.00 -7.21 3.91
C ALA A 263 0.20 -6.80 2.65
N THR A 264 -0.79 -5.89 2.76
CA THR A 264 -1.60 -5.49 1.60
C THR A 264 -0.78 -4.71 0.58
N SER A 265 -1.15 -4.78 -0.69
CA SER A 265 -0.42 -4.09 -1.78
C SER A 265 -0.80 -2.62 -1.94
N HIS A 266 -1.63 -2.05 -1.07
CA HIS A 266 -2.17 -0.69 -1.21
C HIS A 266 -2.26 0.04 0.14
N PHE A 267 -2.40 1.37 0.11
CA PHE A 267 -2.39 2.20 1.31
C PHE A 267 -3.74 2.35 2.04
N GLU A 268 -4.81 1.65 1.66
CA GLU A 268 -6.13 1.86 2.26
C GLU A 268 -6.14 1.66 3.79
N SER A 269 -5.59 0.56 4.31
CA SER A 269 -5.51 0.31 5.75
C SER A 269 -4.64 1.34 6.48
N ALA A 270 -3.46 1.65 5.92
CA ALA A 270 -2.57 2.67 6.46
C ALA A 270 -3.21 4.06 6.51
N THR A 271 -4.05 4.38 5.52
CA THR A 271 -4.80 5.63 5.49
C THR A 271 -5.90 5.66 6.55
N GLN A 272 -6.56 4.53 6.80
CA GLN A 272 -7.56 4.44 7.86
C GLN A 272 -6.91 4.57 9.24
N ASP A 273 -5.72 4.01 9.43
CA ASP A 273 -4.93 4.16 10.67
C ASP A 273 -4.63 5.63 10.96
N VAL A 274 -4.17 6.39 9.96
CA VAL A 274 -3.99 7.85 10.06
C VAL A 274 -5.28 8.59 10.43
N LEU A 275 -6.44 8.16 9.92
CA LEU A 275 -7.72 8.83 10.17
C LEU A 275 -8.35 8.48 11.52
N GLN A 276 -7.83 7.46 12.21
CA GLN A 276 -8.29 7.04 13.54
C GLN A 276 -7.53 7.73 14.68
N MET A 277 -6.35 8.30 14.38
CA MET A 277 -5.58 9.17 15.26
C MET A 277 -6.11 10.60 15.20
#